data_AF-A0A955TLK3-F1
#
_entry.id   AF-A0A955TLK3-F1
#
_cell.length_a   1.000
_cell.length_b   1.000
_cell.length_c   1.000
_cell.angle_alpha   90.00
_cell.angle_beta   90.00
_cell.angle_gamma   90.00
#
_symmetry.space_group_name_H-M   'P 1'
#
loop_
_entity.id
_entity.type
_entity.pdbx_description
1 polymer ?
#
loop_
_entity_poly.entity_id
_entity_poly.type
_entity_poly.pdbx_seq_one_letter_code
_entity_poly.pdbx_strand_id
1 'polypeptide(L)'
;AIGGFDECLPHAYDADYYWRLQLEGFQLYFESEAVIQIRVGRVNPTLLSLLRRSRNRFASNYWCYKRYRKYGMLPPPTLKGSLFKWVHLVKKAIRIQGQSSLQNTCWRQALAQQTGELIGQLQGRLTNPCRPYRPRNLKSAS
;
A
#
# COMPACT_ATOMS: atom_id res chain seq x y z
N ALA A 1 -1.66 -3.48 -26.82
CA ALA A 1 -0.98 -3.29 -25.52
C ALA A 1 -1.66 -2.18 -24.72
N ILE A 2 -2.00 -2.40 -23.45
CA ILE A 2 -2.82 -1.48 -22.60
C ILE A 2 -2.05 -0.28 -22.00
N GLY A 3 -0.88 0.06 -22.58
CA GLY A 3 0.09 1.00 -21.98
C GLY A 3 0.86 0.36 -20.81
N GLY A 4 2.09 0.83 -20.53
CA GLY A 4 2.94 0.31 -19.46
C GLY A 4 2.45 0.65 -18.06
N PHE A 5 3.35 0.63 -17.07
CA PHE A 5 3.05 1.07 -15.71
C PHE A 5 2.75 2.58 -15.67
N ASP A 6 1.82 2.97 -14.79
CA ASP A 6 1.46 4.36 -14.57
C ASP A 6 2.25 4.91 -13.37
N GLU A 7 3.16 5.84 -13.64
CA GLU A 7 4.06 6.41 -12.63
C GLU A 7 3.35 7.29 -11.59
N CYS A 8 2.06 7.61 -11.78
CA CYS A 8 1.26 8.29 -10.75
C CYS A 8 1.15 7.47 -9.45
N LEU A 9 1.41 6.15 -9.53
CA LEU A 9 1.42 5.20 -8.42
C LEU A 9 2.86 4.78 -8.08
N PRO A 10 3.54 5.46 -7.12
CA PRO A 10 4.89 5.07 -6.70
C PRO A 10 4.92 3.71 -5.97
N HIS A 11 3.76 3.14 -5.67
CA HIS A 11 3.54 1.77 -5.20
C HIS A 11 2.22 1.27 -5.78
N ALA A 12 1.98 -0.05 -5.83
CA ALA A 12 0.74 -0.64 -6.35
C ALA A 12 0.51 -0.43 -7.87
N TYR A 13 1.59 -0.11 -8.62
CA TYR A 13 1.57 -0.03 -10.09
C TYR A 13 1.30 -1.39 -10.74
N ASP A 14 1.66 -2.48 -10.07
CA ASP A 14 1.36 -3.86 -10.44
C ASP A 14 -0.14 -4.15 -10.31
N ALA A 15 -0.72 -3.84 -9.16
CA ALA A 15 -2.16 -3.97 -8.93
C ALA A 15 -2.96 -3.11 -9.93
N ASP A 16 -2.53 -1.87 -10.18
CA ASP A 16 -3.10 -1.01 -11.22
C ASP A 16 -3.07 -1.66 -12.61
N TYR A 17 -1.92 -2.26 -12.98
CA TYR A 17 -1.76 -2.92 -14.26
C TYR A 17 -2.72 -4.11 -14.41
N TYR A 18 -2.88 -4.94 -13.38
CA TYR A 18 -3.83 -6.07 -13.40
C TYR A 18 -5.28 -5.60 -13.50
N TRP A 19 -5.67 -4.55 -12.75
CA TRP A 19 -7.00 -3.95 -12.88
C TRP A 19 -7.27 -3.49 -14.31
N ARG A 20 -6.31 -2.81 -14.94
CA ARG A 20 -6.45 -2.38 -16.35
C ARG A 20 -6.59 -3.56 -17.31
N LEU A 21 -5.80 -4.62 -17.14
CA LEU A 21 -5.94 -5.83 -17.97
C LEU A 21 -7.35 -6.43 -17.85
N GLN A 22 -7.82 -6.67 -16.64
CA GLN A 22 -9.14 -7.28 -16.43
C GLN A 22 -10.27 -6.41 -16.99
N LEU A 23 -10.20 -5.09 -16.78
CA LEU A 23 -11.19 -4.15 -17.29
C LEU A 23 -11.18 -4.01 -18.83
N GLU A 24 -10.08 -4.37 -19.49
CA GLU A 24 -10.01 -4.43 -20.96
C GLU A 24 -10.44 -5.79 -21.53
N GLY A 25 -10.85 -6.73 -20.67
CA GLY A 25 -11.36 -8.05 -21.04
C GLY A 25 -10.33 -9.17 -21.04
N PHE A 26 -9.11 -8.92 -20.56
CA PHE A 26 -8.12 -9.98 -20.42
C PHE A 26 -8.47 -10.90 -19.25
N GLN A 27 -8.50 -12.21 -19.49
CA GLN A 27 -8.68 -13.19 -18.44
C GLN A 27 -7.36 -13.40 -17.68
N LEU A 28 -7.41 -13.22 -16.36
CA LEU A 28 -6.32 -13.56 -15.45
C LEU A 28 -6.72 -14.79 -14.66
N TYR A 29 -5.81 -15.75 -14.53
CA TYR A 29 -5.98 -16.94 -13.70
C TYR A 29 -4.84 -17.05 -12.71
N PHE A 30 -5.11 -17.72 -11.59
CA PHE A 30 -4.09 -18.06 -10.61
C PHE A 30 -3.33 -19.31 -11.08
N GLU A 31 -2.00 -19.25 -11.11
CA GLU A 31 -1.13 -20.36 -11.46
C GLU A 31 -0.36 -20.79 -10.21
N SER A 32 -0.58 -22.01 -9.73
CA SER A 32 0.04 -22.50 -8.49
C SER A 32 1.53 -22.75 -8.63
N GLU A 33 1.99 -23.08 -9.85
CA GLU A 33 3.41 -23.34 -10.12
C GLU A 33 4.21 -22.04 -10.35
N ALA A 34 3.54 -20.89 -10.44
CA ALA A 34 4.19 -19.58 -10.56
C ALA A 34 4.76 -19.12 -9.21
N VAL A 35 5.92 -19.66 -8.85
CA VAL A 35 6.60 -19.38 -7.58
C VAL A 35 7.55 -18.20 -7.65
N ILE A 36 7.56 -17.37 -6.60
CA ILE A 36 8.48 -16.24 -6.45
C ILE A 36 9.34 -16.43 -5.20
N GLN A 37 10.67 -16.36 -5.35
CA GLN A 37 11.58 -16.35 -4.21
C GLN A 37 11.73 -14.93 -3.64
N ILE A 38 11.23 -14.71 -2.42
CA ILE A 38 11.37 -13.44 -1.71
C ILE A 38 12.62 -13.50 -0.83
N ARG A 39 13.57 -12.58 -1.06
CA ARG A 39 14.77 -12.44 -0.23
C ARG A 39 14.53 -11.46 0.91
N VAL A 40 14.35 -11.98 2.12
CA VAL A 40 14.20 -11.18 3.35
C VAL A 40 15.57 -10.84 3.95
N GLY A 41 15.68 -9.70 4.66
CA GLY A 41 16.88 -9.36 5.44
C GLY A 41 18.12 -8.86 4.66
N ARG A 42 18.09 -8.86 3.32
CA ARG A 42 19.23 -8.42 2.50
C ARG A 42 19.54 -6.92 2.60
N VAL A 43 18.54 -6.14 2.98
CA VAL A 43 18.65 -4.69 3.19
C VAL A 43 18.16 -4.42 4.59
N ASN A 44 19.00 -3.82 5.42
CA ASN A 44 18.60 -3.28 6.72
C ASN A 44 18.06 -1.87 6.49
N PRO A 45 16.73 -1.67 6.43
CA PRO A 45 16.18 -0.38 6.09
C PRO A 45 16.40 0.59 7.25
N THR A 46 16.88 1.80 6.93
CA THR A 46 16.88 2.90 7.89
C THR A 46 15.44 3.22 8.30
N LEU A 47 15.24 3.80 9.49
CA LEU A 47 13.90 4.22 9.95
C LEU A 47 13.23 5.18 8.95
N LEU A 48 14.01 6.08 8.34
CA LEU A 48 13.52 6.99 7.31
C LEU A 48 13.03 6.24 6.07
N SER A 49 13.74 5.21 5.63
CA SER A 49 13.31 4.39 4.49
C SER A 49 12.03 3.60 4.79
N LEU A 50 11.87 3.10 6.01
CA LEU A 50 10.65 2.42 6.46
C LEU A 50 9.45 3.36 6.46
N LEU A 51 9.63 4.57 7.01
CA LEU A 51 8.60 5.61 7.02
C LEU A 51 8.18 5.98 5.59
N ARG A 52 9.15 6.29 4.71
CA ARG A 52 8.88 6.66 3.31
C ARG A 52 8.18 5.54 2.55
N ARG A 53 8.66 4.30 2.68
CA ARG A 53 8.07 3.12 2.04
C ARG A 53 6.63 2.92 2.49
N SER A 54 6.38 2.98 3.80
CA SER A 54 5.04 2.81 4.36
C SER A 54 4.11 3.93 3.90
N ARG A 55 4.55 5.20 3.97
CA ARG A 55 3.79 6.34 3.45
C ARG A 55 3.38 6.15 2.00
N ASN A 56 4.34 5.84 1.13
CA ASN A 56 4.07 5.68 -0.30
C ASN A 56 3.14 4.49 -0.56
N ARG A 57 3.30 3.37 0.16
CA ARG A 57 2.43 2.19 0.06
C ARG A 57 0.97 2.55 0.40
N PHE A 58 0.74 3.17 1.55
CA PHE A 58 -0.63 3.47 1.99
C PHE A 58 -1.29 4.59 1.19
N ALA A 59 -0.54 5.61 0.76
CA ALA A 59 -1.04 6.64 -0.14
C ALA A 59 -1.45 6.03 -1.49
N SER A 60 -0.57 5.21 -2.10
CA SER A 60 -0.84 4.62 -3.40
C SER A 60 -1.97 3.59 -3.38
N ASN A 61 -2.08 2.79 -2.31
CA ASN A 61 -3.24 1.90 -2.13
C ASN A 61 -4.56 2.69 -2.12
N TYR A 62 -4.58 3.86 -1.48
CA TYR A 62 -5.77 4.71 -1.46
C TYR A 62 -6.05 5.36 -2.82
N TRP A 63 -5.02 5.82 -3.54
CA TRP A 63 -5.16 6.35 -4.90
C TRP A 63 -5.67 5.28 -5.88
N CYS A 64 -5.14 4.06 -5.77
CA CYS A 64 -5.62 2.90 -6.51
C CYS A 64 -7.09 2.60 -6.18
N TYR A 65 -7.47 2.61 -4.90
CA TYR A 65 -8.88 2.50 -4.49
C TYR A 65 -9.76 3.60 -5.10
N LYS A 66 -9.34 4.87 -5.06
CA LYS A 66 -10.11 5.96 -5.70
C LYS A 66 -10.31 5.71 -7.20
N ARG A 67 -9.30 5.13 -7.88
CA ARG A 67 -9.33 4.81 -9.30
C ARG A 67 -10.31 3.67 -9.63
N TYR A 68 -10.34 2.63 -8.80
CA TYR A 68 -11.04 1.37 -9.10
C TYR A 68 -12.25 1.05 -8.21
N ARG A 69 -12.61 1.88 -7.23
CA ARG A 69 -13.77 1.64 -6.34
C ARG A 69 -15.09 1.42 -7.09
N LYS A 70 -15.29 2.09 -8.23
CA LYS A 70 -16.49 1.93 -9.08
C LYS A 70 -16.56 0.57 -9.78
N TYR A 71 -15.45 -0.17 -9.79
CA TYR A 71 -15.33 -1.51 -10.36
C TYR A 71 -15.22 -2.60 -9.28
N GLY A 72 -15.52 -2.27 -8.02
CA GLY A 72 -15.57 -3.24 -6.93
C GLY A 72 -14.29 -3.37 -6.09
N MET A 73 -13.29 -2.51 -6.27
CA MET A 73 -12.12 -2.52 -5.40
C MET A 73 -12.52 -2.19 -3.94
N LEU A 74 -12.14 -3.06 -3.01
CA LEU A 74 -12.42 -2.86 -1.58
C LEU A 74 -11.63 -1.69 -0.99
N PRO A 75 -12.20 -0.96 -0.01
CA PRO A 75 -11.53 0.18 0.60
C PRO A 75 -10.28 -0.25 1.39
N PRO A 76 -9.23 0.59 1.45
CA PRO A 76 -8.08 0.36 2.30
C PRO A 76 -8.45 0.47 3.80
N PRO A 77 -7.54 0.11 4.73
CA PRO A 77 -7.79 0.20 6.17
C PRO A 77 -8.26 1.59 6.61
N THR A 78 -9.08 1.64 7.65
CA THR A 78 -9.64 2.88 8.16
C THR A 78 -8.56 3.75 8.83
N LEU A 79 -8.72 5.08 8.75
CA LEU A 79 -7.83 6.02 9.42
C LEU A 79 -7.89 5.83 10.95
N LYS A 80 -9.09 5.61 11.50
CA LYS A 80 -9.29 5.33 12.93
C LYS A 80 -8.52 4.09 13.38
N GLY A 81 -8.57 3.01 12.61
CA GLY A 81 -7.81 1.78 12.91
C GLY A 81 -6.30 2.01 12.87
N SER A 82 -5.82 2.77 11.88
CA SER A 82 -4.40 3.12 11.74
C SER A 82 -3.93 3.98 12.92
N LEU A 83 -4.73 4.98 13.33
CA LEU A 83 -4.46 5.83 14.48
C LEU A 83 -4.43 5.03 15.78
N PHE A 84 -5.38 4.12 15.99
CA PHE A 84 -5.42 3.27 17.18
C PHE A 84 -4.16 2.41 17.32
N LYS A 85 -3.71 1.77 16.22
CA LYS A 85 -2.46 0.99 16.19
C LYS A 85 -1.26 1.87 16.53
N TRP A 86 -1.19 3.07 15.96
CA TRP A 86 -0.10 4.01 16.22
C TRP A 86 -0.07 4.44 17.69
N VAL A 87 -1.21 4.84 18.26
CA VAL A 87 -1.31 5.22 19.69
C VAL A 87 -0.94 4.06 20.60
N HIS A 88 -1.41 2.84 20.29
CA HIS A 88 -1.05 1.65 21.05
C HIS A 88 0.47 1.43 21.07
N LEU A 89 1.12 1.62 19.92
CA LEU A 89 2.57 1.45 19.79
C LEU A 89 3.36 2.52 20.54
N VAL A 90 2.90 3.77 20.53
CA VAL A 90 3.48 4.87 21.32
C VAL A 90 3.34 4.59 22.81
N LYS A 91 2.16 4.14 23.27
CA LYS A 91 1.97 3.76 24.68
C LYS A 91 2.89 2.61 25.11
N LYS A 92 3.23 1.70 24.19
CA LYS A 92 4.17 0.61 24.43
C LYS A 92 5.62 1.10 24.62
N ALA A 93 5.96 2.33 24.23
CA ALA A 93 7.31 2.90 24.40
C ALA A 93 7.80 2.85 25.86
N ILE A 94 6.89 3.13 26.81
CA ILE A 94 7.20 3.15 28.24
C ILE A 94 7.69 1.78 28.74
N ARG A 95 7.19 0.68 28.17
CA ARG A 95 7.56 -0.69 28.56
C ARG A 95 8.88 -1.17 27.96
N ILE A 96 9.44 -0.42 27.01
CA ILE A 96 10.61 -0.82 26.22
C ILE A 96 11.90 -0.20 26.76
N GLN A 97 11.79 0.74 27.71
CA GLN A 97 12.90 1.49 28.30
C GLN A 97 13.92 0.65 29.11
N GLY A 98 13.70 -0.66 29.27
CA GLY A 98 14.65 -1.60 29.88
C GLY A 98 14.80 -2.93 29.12
N GLN A 99 14.35 -2.99 27.86
CA GLN A 99 14.38 -4.20 27.04
C GLN A 99 15.67 -4.34 26.22
N SER A 100 15.92 -5.57 25.73
CA SER A 100 17.05 -5.88 24.84
C SER A 100 17.16 -4.95 23.62
N SER A 101 18.37 -4.78 23.10
CA SER A 101 18.67 -3.95 21.92
C SER A 101 17.85 -4.35 20.67
N LEU A 102 17.56 -5.64 20.51
CA LEU A 102 16.74 -6.17 19.43
C LEU A 102 15.29 -5.69 19.54
N GLN A 103 14.67 -5.81 20.72
CA GLN A 103 13.29 -5.37 20.94
C GLN A 103 13.13 -3.87 20.73
N ASN A 104 14.11 -3.07 21.18
CA ASN A 104 14.14 -1.63 20.95
C ASN A 104 14.19 -1.31 19.45
N THR A 105 15.05 -2.01 18.70
CA THR A 105 15.16 -1.89 17.24
C THR A 105 13.85 -2.23 16.54
N CYS A 106 13.25 -3.38 16.86
CA CYS A 106 11.96 -3.80 16.28
C CYS A 106 10.85 -2.80 16.56
N TRP A 107 10.78 -2.26 17.78
CA TRP A 107 9.79 -1.25 18.12
C TRP A 107 9.99 0.07 17.35
N ARG A 108 11.24 0.55 17.23
CA ARG A 108 11.54 1.74 16.42
C ARG A 108 11.15 1.55 14.95
N GLN A 109 11.44 0.38 14.39
CA GLN A 109 11.06 0.03 13.02
C GLN A 109 9.54 -0.01 12.85
N ALA A 110 8.83 -0.65 13.78
CA ALA A 110 7.37 -0.67 13.78
C ALA A 110 6.78 0.75 13.89
N LEU A 111 7.39 1.61 14.71
CA LEU A 111 6.94 2.98 14.89
C LEU A 111 7.12 3.80 13.62
N ALA A 112 8.27 3.67 12.96
CA ALA A 112 8.52 4.30 11.67
C ALA A 112 7.49 3.85 10.61
N GLN A 113 7.22 2.54 10.52
CA GLN A 113 6.23 2.00 9.58
C GLN A 113 4.81 2.49 9.88
N GLN A 114 4.36 2.44 11.13
CA GLN A 114 3.01 2.86 11.52
C GLN A 114 2.82 4.39 11.38
N THR A 115 3.88 5.16 11.64
CA THR A 115 3.87 6.61 11.37
C THR A 115 3.73 6.87 9.87
N GLY A 116 4.50 6.16 9.05
CA GLY A 116 4.37 6.23 7.59
C GLY A 116 2.98 5.82 7.11
N GLU A 117 2.38 4.77 7.68
CA GLU A 117 1.01 4.33 7.38
C GLU A 117 0.00 5.46 7.63
N LEU A 118 0.04 6.10 8.80
CA LEU A 118 -0.87 7.19 9.15
C LEU A 118 -0.74 8.38 8.19
N ILE A 119 0.49 8.79 7.88
CA ILE A 119 0.77 9.87 6.92
C ILE A 119 0.25 9.49 5.53
N GLY A 120 0.53 8.26 5.08
CA GLY A 120 0.09 7.76 3.78
C GLY A 120 -1.43 7.67 3.67
N GLN A 121 -2.10 7.24 4.74
CA GLN A 121 -3.56 7.21 4.86
C GLN A 121 -4.16 8.62 4.73
N LEU A 122 -3.60 9.63 5.40
CA LEU A 122 -4.04 11.03 5.26
C LEU A 122 -3.78 11.56 3.85
N GLN A 123 -2.56 11.39 3.35
CA GLN A 123 -2.18 11.82 2.00
C GLN A 123 -3.09 11.20 0.93
N GLY A 124 -3.32 9.89 1.00
CA GLY A 124 -4.19 9.16 0.09
C GLY A 124 -5.64 9.67 0.09
N ARG A 125 -6.15 10.07 1.25
CA ARG A 125 -7.49 10.67 1.39
C ARG A 125 -7.55 12.07 0.79
N LEU A 126 -6.57 12.92 1.09
CA LEU A 126 -6.56 14.34 0.73
C LEU A 126 -6.14 14.60 -0.73
N THR A 127 -5.36 13.71 -1.32
CA THR A 127 -4.81 13.87 -2.68
C THR A 127 -5.28 12.77 -3.61
N ASN A 128 -5.26 13.03 -4.91
CA ASN A 128 -5.47 12.00 -5.93
C ASN A 128 -4.65 12.34 -7.19
N PRO A 129 -3.38 11.91 -7.26
CA PRO A 129 -2.52 12.22 -8.40
C PRO A 129 -2.91 11.44 -9.67
N CYS A 130 -3.65 10.34 -9.52
CA CYS A 130 -3.99 9.44 -10.61
C CYS A 130 -5.30 9.83 -11.29
N ARG A 131 -5.27 9.89 -12.62
CA ARG A 131 -6.48 10.09 -13.42
C ARG A 131 -7.38 8.84 -13.34
N PRO A 132 -8.71 9.01 -13.30
CA PRO A 132 -9.64 7.87 -13.36
C PRO A 132 -9.33 6.98 -14.57
N TYR A 133 -9.37 5.66 -14.38
CA TYR A 133 -9.27 4.74 -15.51
C TYR A 133 -10.61 4.67 -16.24
N ARG A 134 -10.55 4.68 -17.58
CA ARG A 134 -11.68 4.51 -18.49
C ARG A 134 -11.35 3.36 -19.44
N PRO A 135 -11.87 2.15 -19.17
CA PRO A 135 -11.64 1.01 -20.03
C PRO A 135 -12.28 1.24 -21.40
N ARG A 136 -11.61 0.77 -22.45
CA ARG A 136 -12.07 0.95 -23.84
C ARG A 136 -13.12 -0.07 -24.23
N ASN A 137 -12.98 -1.29 -23.73
CA ASN A 137 -13.79 -2.44 -24.13
C ASN A 137 -14.98 -2.73 -23.19
N LEU A 138 -15.16 -1.95 -22.13
CA LEU A 138 -16.30 -2.09 -21.21
C LEU A 138 -17.52 -1.49 -21.89
N LYS A 139 -18.19 -2.28 -22.74
CA LYS A 139 -19.55 -1.97 -23.19
C LYS A 139 -20.39 -1.71 -21.94
N SER A 140 -21.02 -0.55 -21.89
CA SER A 140 -22.00 -0.21 -20.85
C SER A 140 -22.98 -1.38 -20.73
N ALA A 141 -22.88 -2.14 -19.64
CA ALA A 141 -23.95 -3.03 -19.23
C ALA A 141 -25.19 -2.13 -19.09
N SER A 142 -26.16 -2.38 -19.96
CA SER A 142 -27.45 -1.68 -20.02
C SER A 142 -28.29 -2.07 -18.82
#